data_AF-I8AHS9-F1
#
_entry.id   AF-I8AHS9-F1
#
_cell.length_a   1.000
_cell.length_b   1.000
_cell.length_c   1.000
_cell.angle_alpha   90.00
_cell.angle_beta   90.00
_cell.angle_gamma   90.00
#
_symmetry.space_group_name_H-M   'P 1'
#
loop_
_entity.id
_entity.type
_entity.pdbx_description
1 polymer ?
#
loop_
_entity_poly.entity_id
_entity_poly.type
_entity_poly.pdbx_seq_one_letter_code
_entity_poly.pdbx_strand_id
1 'polypeptide(L)'
;MQVNTYVEFMKLVKTLSLHKPEDNYSFEKANRFISEFVQESEIKHIYVKNIFNQEKGTELFLFLEDKILIVMGTEQTTNVKMLKRKDIMEMDFEETHYGVTNAIIKFRFPDREIMFESLNDSNQHWNPKYISNIKDIFKFLNNSVYEERQLS
;
A
#
# COMPACT_ATOMS: atom_id res chain seq x y z
N MET A 1 11.90 -1.78 15.78
CA MET A 1 11.06 -2.97 15.58
C MET A 1 10.31 -2.73 14.27
N GLN A 2 10.75 -3.35 13.17
CA GLN A 2 10.12 -3.18 11.86
C GLN A 2 8.74 -3.82 11.88
N VAL A 3 7.71 -3.05 11.58
CA VAL A 3 6.31 -3.48 11.51
C VAL A 3 5.89 -3.39 10.04
N ASN A 4 5.04 -4.31 9.58
CA ASN A 4 4.54 -4.52 8.20
C ASN A 4 5.18 -5.65 7.39
N THR A 5 5.34 -6.83 8.01
CA THR A 5 5.57 -8.07 7.24
C THR A 5 4.28 -8.55 6.57
N TYR A 6 4.38 -9.31 5.47
CA TYR A 6 3.24 -10.00 4.83
C TYR A 6 2.38 -10.77 5.84
N VAL A 7 3.00 -11.35 6.88
CA VAL A 7 2.30 -12.06 7.97
C VAL A 7 1.38 -11.14 8.78
N GLU A 8 1.82 -9.92 9.11
CA GLU A 8 0.96 -8.97 9.81
C GLU A 8 -0.17 -8.45 8.92
N PHE A 9 0.10 -8.30 7.62
CA PHE A 9 -0.92 -8.00 6.63
C PHE A 9 -1.97 -9.13 6.59
N MET A 10 -1.55 -10.40 6.50
CA MET A 10 -2.48 -11.53 6.51
C MET A 10 -3.27 -11.65 7.80
N LYS A 11 -2.70 -11.26 8.95
CA LYS A 11 -3.45 -11.14 10.21
C LYS A 11 -4.50 -10.03 10.14
N LEU A 12 -4.13 -8.84 9.65
CA LEU A 12 -5.06 -7.72 9.45
C LEU A 12 -6.21 -8.13 8.52
N VAL A 13 -5.89 -8.69 7.35
CA VAL A 13 -6.87 -9.19 6.39
C VAL A 13 -7.79 -10.19 7.07
N LYS A 14 -7.24 -11.23 7.70
CA LYS A 14 -8.04 -12.25 8.40
C LYS A 14 -8.93 -11.65 9.49
N THR A 15 -8.44 -10.68 10.25
CA THR A 15 -9.24 -10.00 11.28
C THR A 15 -10.39 -9.21 10.66
N LEU A 16 -10.13 -8.44 9.61
CA LEU A 16 -11.17 -7.67 8.91
C LEU A 16 -12.17 -8.59 8.20
N SER A 17 -11.68 -9.71 7.70
CA SER A 17 -12.47 -10.70 7.02
C SER A 17 -13.53 -11.38 7.87
N LEU A 18 -13.28 -11.44 9.18
CA LEU A 18 -14.23 -11.95 10.16
C LEU A 18 -15.36 -10.95 10.45
N HIS A 19 -15.18 -9.67 10.12
CA HIS A 19 -16.11 -8.59 10.46
C HIS A 19 -16.91 -8.07 9.26
N LYS A 20 -16.45 -8.32 8.01
CA LYS A 20 -17.15 -7.95 6.76
C LYS A 20 -16.98 -9.03 5.67
N PRO A 21 -17.91 -9.99 5.57
CA PRO A 21 -17.79 -11.13 4.65
C PRO A 21 -17.73 -10.74 3.17
N GLU A 22 -18.41 -9.68 2.76
CA GLU A 22 -18.45 -9.18 1.38
C GLU A 22 -17.08 -8.68 0.88
N ASP A 23 -16.27 -8.08 1.76
CA ASP A 23 -14.92 -7.62 1.43
C ASP A 23 -13.90 -8.77 1.39
N ASN A 24 -14.23 -9.95 1.95
CA ASN A 24 -13.35 -11.13 1.94
C ASN A 24 -12.97 -11.55 0.54
N TYR A 25 -13.91 -11.42 -0.37
CA TYR A 25 -13.75 -11.96 -1.70
C TYR A 25 -12.63 -11.25 -2.46
N SER A 26 -12.49 -9.94 -2.29
CA SER A 26 -11.40 -9.14 -2.88
C SER A 26 -10.04 -9.45 -2.24
N PHE A 27 -10.01 -9.66 -0.92
CA PHE A 27 -8.79 -9.97 -0.19
C PHE A 27 -8.29 -11.40 -0.42
N GLU A 28 -9.17 -12.39 -0.44
CA GLU A 28 -8.81 -13.77 -0.73
C GLU A 28 -8.25 -13.90 -2.14
N LYS A 29 -8.86 -13.20 -3.11
CA LYS A 29 -8.34 -13.12 -4.48
C LYS A 29 -6.98 -12.44 -4.56
N ALA A 30 -6.79 -11.34 -3.83
CA ALA A 30 -5.50 -10.65 -3.78
C ALA A 30 -4.42 -11.51 -3.12
N ASN A 31 -4.75 -12.19 -2.01
CA ASN A 31 -3.88 -13.15 -1.34
C ASN A 31 -3.51 -14.32 -2.26
N ARG A 32 -4.50 -14.88 -2.97
CA ARG A 32 -4.26 -15.93 -3.96
C ARG A 32 -3.30 -15.47 -5.05
N PHE A 33 -3.54 -14.28 -5.62
CA PHE A 33 -2.64 -13.69 -6.61
C PHE A 33 -1.21 -13.54 -6.06
N ILE A 34 -1.05 -13.01 -4.83
CA ILE A 34 0.25 -12.89 -4.20
C ILE A 34 0.91 -14.25 -4.07
N SER A 35 0.21 -15.23 -3.50
CA SER A 35 0.75 -16.58 -3.29
C SER A 35 1.13 -17.31 -4.58
N GLU A 36 0.44 -17.04 -5.68
CA GLU A 36 0.67 -17.70 -6.97
C GLU A 36 1.74 -16.99 -7.80
N PHE A 37 1.87 -15.67 -7.70
CA PHE A 37 2.65 -14.86 -8.65
C PHE A 37 3.73 -13.97 -8.04
N VAL A 38 3.79 -13.84 -6.71
CA VAL A 38 4.76 -12.97 -6.02
C VAL A 38 5.42 -13.76 -4.89
N GLN A 39 6.75 -13.84 -4.91
CA GLN A 39 7.46 -14.45 -3.79
C GLN A 39 7.39 -13.51 -2.58
N GLU A 40 6.92 -14.02 -1.44
CA GLU A 40 6.75 -13.20 -0.22
C GLU A 40 8.06 -12.49 0.20
N SER A 41 9.22 -13.12 -0.05
CA SER A 41 10.55 -12.56 0.23
C SER A 41 10.92 -11.34 -0.61
N GLU A 42 10.26 -11.13 -1.76
CA GLU A 42 10.48 -9.97 -2.63
C GLU A 42 9.71 -8.74 -2.17
N ILE A 43 8.66 -8.92 -1.35
CA ILE A 43 7.80 -7.84 -0.88
C ILE A 43 8.51 -7.08 0.26
N LYS A 44 8.87 -5.83 0.00
CA LYS A 44 9.52 -4.93 0.97
C LYS A 44 8.51 -4.23 1.86
N HIS A 45 7.44 -3.73 1.26
CA HIS A 45 6.34 -3.07 1.98
C HIS A 45 4.99 -3.41 1.36
N ILE A 46 3.93 -3.33 2.18
CA ILE A 46 2.54 -3.51 1.75
C ILE A 46 1.73 -2.34 2.26
N TYR A 47 0.88 -1.77 1.41
CA TYR A 47 -0.09 -0.75 1.82
C TYR A 47 -1.48 -1.12 1.33
N VAL A 48 -2.49 -0.98 2.18
CA VAL A 48 -3.88 -1.22 1.80
C VAL A 48 -4.61 0.10 1.78
N LYS A 49 -5.18 0.45 0.64
CA LYS A 49 -5.90 1.69 0.45
C LYS A 49 -7.41 1.45 0.54
N ASN A 50 -8.13 2.40 1.13
CA ASN A 50 -9.60 2.42 1.20
C ASN A 50 -10.25 1.22 1.94
N ILE A 51 -9.53 0.51 2.81
CA ILE A 51 -10.05 -0.74 3.42
C ILE A 51 -11.31 -0.56 4.29
N PHE A 52 -11.54 0.65 4.81
CA PHE A 52 -12.73 0.98 5.58
C PHE A 52 -13.72 1.88 4.82
N ASN A 53 -13.42 2.21 3.55
CA ASN A 53 -14.23 3.10 2.74
C ASN A 53 -15.17 2.29 1.84
N GLN A 54 -16.48 2.33 2.13
CA GLN A 54 -17.49 1.55 1.40
C GLN A 54 -17.81 2.09 0.00
N GLU A 55 -17.42 3.33 -0.30
CA GLU A 55 -17.68 3.95 -1.60
C GLU A 55 -16.55 3.68 -2.60
N LYS A 56 -15.37 3.29 -2.11
CA LYS A 56 -14.17 3.08 -2.93
C LYS A 56 -13.74 1.62 -2.87
N GLY A 57 -13.31 1.09 -4.01
CA GLY A 57 -12.68 -0.22 -4.04
C GLY A 57 -11.41 -0.24 -3.18
N THR A 58 -11.22 -1.35 -2.45
CA THR A 58 -9.95 -1.61 -1.77
C THR A 58 -8.85 -1.87 -2.79
N GLU A 59 -7.71 -1.22 -2.59
CA GLU A 59 -6.52 -1.44 -3.42
C GLU A 59 -5.36 -1.91 -2.55
N LEU A 60 -4.65 -2.94 -3.01
CA LEU A 60 -3.50 -3.49 -2.32
C LEU A 60 -2.23 -3.13 -3.10
N PHE A 61 -1.35 -2.37 -2.47
CA PHE A 61 -0.06 -1.97 -3.01
C PHE A 61 1.04 -2.86 -2.42
N LEU A 62 1.80 -3.50 -3.29
CA LEU A 62 2.97 -4.30 -2.95
C LEU A 62 4.20 -3.60 -3.50
N PHE A 63 5.10 -3.19 -2.62
CA PHE A 63 6.35 -2.54 -2.95
C PHE A 63 7.44 -3.60 -3.01
N LEU A 64 7.94 -3.86 -4.22
CA LEU A 64 9.08 -4.74 -4.47
C LEU A 64 10.31 -3.86 -4.77
N GLU A 65 11.44 -4.52 -5.03
CA GLU A 65 12.70 -3.83 -5.29
C GLU A 65 12.62 -2.89 -6.50
N ASP A 66 12.04 -3.28 -7.63
CA ASP A 66 12.07 -2.46 -8.86
C ASP A 66 10.70 -1.92 -9.29
N LYS A 67 9.64 -2.37 -8.63
CA LYS A 67 8.25 -2.16 -9.07
C LYS A 67 7.27 -2.09 -7.91
N ILE A 68 6.12 -1.53 -8.22
CA ILE A 68 4.95 -1.47 -7.37
C ILE A 68 3.84 -2.25 -8.07
N LEU A 69 3.31 -3.27 -7.41
CA LEU A 69 2.12 -3.98 -7.86
C LEU A 69 0.90 -3.40 -7.17
N ILE A 70 -0.15 -3.14 -7.94
CA ILE A 70 -1.45 -2.66 -7.46
C ILE A 70 -2.47 -3.74 -7.79
N VAL A 71 -2.97 -4.40 -6.76
CA VAL A 71 -3.98 -5.45 -6.87
C VAL A 71 -5.31 -4.86 -6.47
N MET A 72 -6.28 -4.90 -7.38
CA MET A 72 -7.65 -4.45 -7.16
C MET A 72 -8.58 -5.65 -7.32
N GLY A 73 -9.26 -6.03 -6.25
CA GLY A 73 -10.30 -7.04 -6.29
C GLY A 73 -11.63 -6.43 -6.72
N THR A 74 -12.30 -7.06 -7.69
CA THR A 74 -13.72 -6.84 -7.97
C THR A 74 -14.49 -8.14 -7.73
N GLU A 75 -15.82 -8.07 -7.65
CA GLU A 75 -16.69 -9.25 -7.52
C GLU A 75 -16.43 -10.31 -8.61
N GLN A 76 -15.88 -9.93 -9.77
CA GLN A 76 -15.75 -10.85 -10.90
C GLN A 76 -14.28 -11.12 -11.23
N THR A 77 -13.40 -10.12 -11.15
CA THR A 77 -12.01 -10.23 -11.59
C THR A 77 -11.01 -9.62 -10.60
N THR A 78 -9.78 -10.12 -10.63
CA THR A 78 -8.63 -9.49 -9.99
C THR A 78 -7.87 -8.71 -11.05
N ASN A 79 -7.80 -7.39 -10.92
CA ASN A 79 -7.00 -6.56 -11.80
C ASN A 79 -5.66 -6.27 -11.14
N VAL A 80 -4.58 -6.51 -11.87
CA VAL A 80 -3.23 -6.22 -11.41
C VAL A 80 -2.60 -5.20 -12.34
N LYS A 81 -2.16 -4.08 -11.77
CA LYS A 81 -1.35 -3.08 -12.46
C LYS A 81 0.06 -3.12 -11.90
N MET A 82 1.04 -2.97 -12.78
CA MET A 82 2.45 -2.87 -12.41
C MET A 82 2.96 -1.49 -12.79
N LEU A 83 3.60 -0.82 -11.84
CA LEU A 83 4.30 0.44 -12.04
C LEU A 83 5.79 0.22 -11.77
N LYS A 84 6.67 0.77 -12.60
CA LYS A 84 8.12 0.70 -12.34
C LYS A 84 8.48 1.80 -11.37
N ARG A 85 9.28 1.48 -10.34
CA ARG A 85 9.68 2.45 -9.32
C ARG A 85 10.47 3.62 -9.93
N LYS A 86 11.33 3.33 -10.90
CA LYS A 86 12.12 4.34 -11.62
C LYS A 86 11.29 5.38 -12.41
N ASP A 87 10.02 5.09 -12.67
CA ASP A 87 9.12 6.01 -13.38
C ASP A 87 8.48 7.04 -12.44
N ILE A 88 8.78 6.99 -11.13
CA ILE A 88 8.35 8.01 -10.16
C ILE A 88 9.12 9.30 -10.43
N MET A 89 8.39 10.36 -10.78
CA MET A 89 8.95 11.67 -11.11
C MET A 89 9.17 12.55 -9.88
N GLU A 90 8.22 12.51 -8.96
CA GLU A 90 8.17 13.38 -7.78
C GLU A 90 7.49 12.66 -6.62
N MET A 91 7.94 12.97 -5.40
CA MET A 91 7.35 12.46 -4.16
C MET A 91 7.27 13.55 -3.11
N ASP A 92 6.09 13.72 -2.53
CA ASP A 92 5.80 14.65 -1.46
C ASP A 92 5.37 13.87 -0.21
N PHE A 93 5.86 14.28 0.96
CA PHE A 93 5.41 13.75 2.24
C PHE A 93 4.97 14.91 3.14
N GLU A 94 3.80 14.76 3.74
CA GLU A 94 3.24 15.71 4.70
C GLU A 94 2.74 14.96 5.94
N GLU A 95 3.01 15.52 7.12
CA GLU A 95 2.41 15.07 8.37
C GLU A 95 1.79 16.26 9.09
N THR A 96 0.50 16.17 9.39
CA THR A 96 -0.25 17.20 10.11
C THR A 96 -0.62 16.71 11.49
N HIS A 97 -0.67 17.63 12.46
CA HIS A 97 -0.87 17.32 13.89
C HIS A 97 -2.08 18.05 14.51
N TYR A 98 -3.04 18.49 13.69
CA TYR A 98 -4.20 19.25 14.17
C TYR A 98 -5.28 18.32 14.72
N GLY A 99 -5.22 18.04 16.03
CA GLY A 99 -6.19 17.20 16.74
C GLY A 99 -5.94 15.70 16.55
N VAL A 100 -5.96 15.22 15.31
CA VAL A 100 -5.59 13.84 14.96
C VAL A 100 -4.45 13.89 13.95
N THR A 101 -3.37 13.14 14.21
CA THR A 101 -2.26 13.06 13.27
C THR A 101 -2.70 12.41 11.96
N ASN A 102 -2.36 13.05 10.84
CA ASN A 102 -2.55 12.50 9.49
C ASN A 102 -1.21 12.50 8.77
N ALA A 103 -0.86 11.38 8.14
CA ALA A 103 0.30 11.30 7.26
C ALA A 103 -0.17 11.09 5.83
N ILE A 104 0.39 11.87 4.91
CA ILE A 104 0.10 11.83 3.48
C ILE A 104 1.41 11.65 2.73
N ILE A 105 1.45 10.68 1.83
CA ILE A 105 2.47 10.61 0.78
C ILE A 105 1.79 10.71 -0.57
N LYS A 106 2.31 11.54 -1.46
CA LYS A 106 1.92 11.61 -2.87
C LYS A 106 3.13 11.28 -3.71
N PHE A 107 2.97 10.43 -4.71
CA PHE A 107 4.02 10.17 -5.68
C PHE A 107 3.45 10.14 -7.10
N ARG A 108 4.12 10.89 -7.99
CA ARG A 108 3.66 11.18 -9.34
C ARG A 108 4.41 10.35 -10.36
N PHE A 109 3.67 9.77 -11.29
CA PHE A 109 4.13 9.13 -12.51
C PHE A 109 3.73 9.99 -13.72
N PRO A 110 4.25 9.71 -14.93
CA PRO A 110 3.90 10.47 -16.12
C PRO A 110 2.40 10.54 -16.43
N ASP A 111 1.64 9.49 -16.09
CA ASP A 111 0.22 9.34 -16.44
C ASP A 111 -0.74 9.37 -15.24
N ARG A 112 -0.23 9.44 -14.00
CA ARG A 112 -1.06 9.33 -12.79
C ARG A 112 -0.37 9.85 -11.53
N GLU A 113 -1.17 10.12 -10.51
CA GLU A 113 -0.71 10.36 -9.14
C GLU A 113 -1.27 9.26 -8.23
N ILE A 114 -0.46 8.78 -7.29
CA ILE A 114 -0.90 7.93 -6.19
C ILE A 114 -0.74 8.72 -4.90
N MET A 115 -1.80 8.71 -4.09
CA MET A 115 -1.81 9.32 -2.77
C MET A 115 -2.19 8.27 -1.73
N PHE A 116 -1.42 8.17 -0.67
CA PHE A 116 -1.82 7.48 0.55
C PHE A 116 -2.07 8.49 1.63
N GLU A 117 -3.14 8.28 2.39
CA GLU A 117 -3.55 9.18 3.46
C GLU A 117 -4.03 8.34 4.64
N SER A 118 -3.31 8.43 5.75
CA SER A 118 -3.52 7.52 6.86
C SER A 118 -4.93 7.58 7.43
N LEU A 119 -5.53 8.77 7.53
CA LEU A 119 -6.89 8.90 8.06
C LEU A 119 -7.97 8.42 7.09
N ASN A 120 -7.80 8.68 5.79
CA ASN A 120 -8.80 8.31 4.78
C ASN A 120 -8.73 6.84 4.39
N ASP A 121 -7.54 6.22 4.48
CA ASP A 121 -7.33 4.83 4.13
C ASP A 121 -7.51 3.89 5.33
N SER A 122 -7.60 4.43 6.56
CA SER A 122 -7.71 3.64 7.79
C SER A 122 -8.90 4.06 8.68
N ASN A 123 -8.80 3.80 9.99
CA ASN A 123 -9.71 4.32 11.00
C ASN A 123 -8.90 4.71 12.25
N GLN A 124 -9.55 5.30 13.26
CA GLN A 124 -8.87 5.79 14.47
C GLN A 124 -7.97 4.75 15.16
N HIS A 125 -8.36 3.47 15.15
CA HIS A 125 -7.59 2.41 15.79
C HIS A 125 -6.34 2.02 14.98
N TRP A 126 -6.43 2.04 13.66
CA TRP A 126 -5.34 1.63 12.76
C TRP A 126 -4.47 2.77 12.25
N ASN A 127 -4.91 4.02 12.42
CA ASN A 127 -4.21 5.22 11.93
C ASN A 127 -2.73 5.30 12.35
N PRO A 128 -2.32 5.01 13.60
CA PRO A 128 -0.90 5.00 13.97
C PRO A 128 -0.06 4.02 13.15
N LYS A 129 -0.61 2.85 12.81
CA LYS A 129 0.07 1.84 11.98
C LYS A 129 0.19 2.32 10.53
N TYR A 130 -0.85 2.95 10.00
CA TYR A 130 -0.84 3.54 8.67
C TYR A 130 0.17 4.69 8.56
N ILE A 131 0.25 5.57 9.57
CA ILE A 131 1.27 6.63 9.64
C ILE A 131 2.68 6.03 9.58
N SER A 132 2.97 5.01 10.39
CA SER A 132 4.27 4.34 10.37
C SER A 132 4.56 3.73 9.00
N ASN A 133 3.58 3.08 8.39
CA ASN A 133 3.73 2.44 7.09
C ASN A 133 4.02 3.46 5.98
N ILE A 134 3.28 4.58 5.94
CA ILE A 134 3.52 5.67 4.99
C ILE A 134 4.95 6.20 5.13
N LYS A 135 5.42 6.41 6.36
CA LYS A 135 6.81 6.85 6.61
C LYS A 135 7.85 5.85 6.12
N ASP A 136 7.61 4.56 6.34
CA ASP A 136 8.53 3.51 5.91
C ASP A 136 8.56 3.38 4.38
N ILE A 137 7.40 3.45 3.73
CA ILE A 137 7.27 3.47 2.26
C ILE A 137 7.98 4.70 1.68
N PHE A 138 7.76 5.89 2.26
CA PHE A 138 8.42 7.11 1.81
C PHE A 138 9.94 6.98 1.86
N LYS A 139 10.49 6.47 2.97
CA LYS A 139 11.94 6.22 3.11
C LYS A 139 12.46 5.20 2.10
N PHE A 140 11.74 4.10 1.92
CA PHE A 140 12.09 3.05 0.96
C PHE A 140 12.18 3.60 -0.46
N LEU A 141 11.14 4.31 -0.90
CA LEU A 141 11.11 4.89 -2.25
C LEU A 141 12.18 5.97 -2.42
N ASN A 142 12.41 6.80 -1.41
CA ASN A 142 13.38 7.89 -1.51
C ASN A 142 14.83 7.38 -1.58
N ASN A 143 15.21 6.43 -0.71
CA ASN A 143 16.57 5.87 -0.71
C ASN A 143 16.97 5.29 -2.09
N SER A 144 16.02 4.68 -2.78
CA SER A 144 16.27 4.07 -4.08
C SER A 144 16.29 5.06 -5.25
N VAL A 145 15.52 6.15 -5.18
CA VAL A 145 15.61 7.24 -6.18
C VAL A 145 16.97 7.93 -6.12
N TYR A 146 17.59 8.02 -4.93
CA TYR A 146 18.94 8.56 -4.77
C TYR A 146 20.03 7.63 -5.33
N GLU A 147 19.93 6.31 -5.15
CA GLU A 147 20.93 5.35 -5.64
C GLU A 147 20.97 5.26 -7.18
N GLU A 148 19.82 5.32 -7.85
CA GLU A 148 19.77 5.26 -9.33
C GLU A 148 20.28 6.56 -10.00
N ARG A 149 20.12 7.72 -9.36
CA ARG A 149 20.63 9.02 -9.86
C ARG A 149 22.16 9.18 -9.75
N GLN A 150 22.83 8.36 -8.95
CA GLN A 150 24.29 8.36 -8.80
C GLN A 150 24.99 7.41 -9.79
N LEU A 151 24.22 6.53 -10.45
CA LEU A 151 24.71 5.52 -11.41
C LEU A 151 24.37 5.84 -12.88
N SER A 152 23.75 6.99 -13.14
CA SER A 152 23.41 7.53 -14.48
C SER A 152 24.25 8.75 -14.82
#